data_AF-A0A0N6ZEJ8-F1
#
_entry.id   AF-A0A0N6ZEJ8-F1
#
_cell.length_a   1.000
_cell.length_b   1.000
_cell.length_c   1.000
_cell.angle_alpha   90.00
_cell.angle_beta   90.00
_cell.angle_gamma   90.00
#
_symmetry.space_group_name_H-M   'P 1'
#
loop_
_entity.id
_entity.type
_entity.pdbx_description
1 polymer ?
#
loop_
_entity_poly.entity_id
_entity_poly.type
_entity_poly.pdbx_seq_one_letter_code
_entity_poly.pdbx_strand_id
1 'polypeptide(L)'
;MEQSSTSALLQGTVLDLASDVVSALRSGDHVRAGSTLTGGGAGEGVARAAVRVLGADTLLPSVLLRVPPEPAQLAVFKDAVAAHPPRDDAAPTVVWSHWAMTRALRRTERALGGPLADEPGTEPDARWLDDASWQFLTHQLAVLAPLALPGEECAVTRVARARPVDVARGFVRAVRRRDWQQAAGAGRWLTLLDGVPDTLGLEAGLDFVRLMGGSDPRVALQLEAARLMPAGVLL
;
A
#
# COMPACT_ATOMS: atom_id res chain seq x y z
N MET A 1 29.65 3.54 -9.20
CA MET A 1 28.65 3.94 -8.19
C MET A 1 28.26 2.67 -7.46
N GLU A 2 28.96 2.33 -6.38
CA GLU A 2 28.71 1.08 -5.65
C GLU A 2 27.43 1.24 -4.84
N GLN A 3 26.37 0.55 -5.25
CA GLN A 3 25.22 0.36 -4.37
C GLN A 3 25.70 -0.47 -3.18
N SER A 4 25.63 0.11 -1.98
CA SER A 4 26.01 -0.57 -0.74
C SER A 4 25.25 -1.90 -0.64
N SER A 5 25.92 -3.00 -0.32
CA SER A 5 25.33 -4.36 -0.29
C SER A 5 24.06 -4.45 0.56
N THR A 6 23.95 -3.61 1.59
CA THR A 6 22.75 -3.47 2.43
C THR A 6 21.54 -2.92 1.67
N SER A 7 21.74 -1.98 0.73
CA SER A 7 20.66 -1.42 -0.10
C SER A 7 20.13 -2.46 -1.09
N ALA A 8 21.02 -3.27 -1.68
CA ALA A 8 20.62 -4.35 -2.58
C ALA A 8 19.86 -5.44 -1.82
N LEU A 9 20.34 -5.80 -0.62
CA LEU A 9 19.65 -6.75 0.27
C LEU A 9 18.26 -6.25 0.66
N LEU A 10 18.14 -4.99 1.11
CA LEU A 10 16.85 -4.39 1.44
C LEU A 10 15.90 -4.40 0.24
N GLN A 11 16.38 -4.02 -0.94
CA GLN A 11 15.56 -4.03 -2.15
C GLN A 11 15.05 -5.44 -2.45
N GLY A 12 15.92 -6.46 -2.40
CA GLY A 12 15.52 -7.87 -2.55
C GLY A 12 14.44 -8.26 -1.53
N THR A 13 14.67 -8.01 -0.24
CA THR A 13 13.72 -8.34 0.82
C THR A 13 12.36 -7.66 0.64
N VAL A 14 12.31 -6.42 0.12
CA VAL A 14 11.02 -5.77 -0.17
C VAL A 14 10.30 -6.44 -1.35
N LEU A 15 11.03 -6.85 -2.39
CA LEU A 15 10.43 -7.53 -3.54
C LEU A 15 9.91 -8.92 -3.15
N ASP A 16 10.64 -9.64 -2.30
CA ASP A 16 10.22 -10.93 -1.77
C ASP A 16 8.98 -10.78 -0.89
N LEU A 17 8.99 -9.82 0.05
CA LEU A 17 7.82 -9.53 0.89
C LEU A 17 6.59 -9.10 0.07
N ALA A 18 6.78 -8.29 -0.98
CA ALA A 18 5.67 -7.93 -1.87
C ALA A 18 5.13 -9.15 -2.64
N SER A 19 6.00 -10.08 -3.07
CA SER A 19 5.60 -11.33 -3.73
C SER A 19 4.82 -12.26 -2.80
N ASP A 20 5.24 -12.33 -1.54
CA ASP A 20 4.60 -13.06 -0.45
C ASP A 20 3.17 -12.52 -0.20
N VAL A 21 3.01 -11.21 -0.11
CA VAL A 21 1.70 -10.55 0.02
C VAL A 21 0.83 -10.80 -1.21
N VAL A 22 1.35 -10.64 -2.43
CA VAL A 22 0.63 -10.95 -3.68
C VAL A 22 0.14 -12.39 -3.71
N SER A 23 0.99 -13.32 -3.26
CA SER A 23 0.64 -14.74 -3.20
C SER A 23 -0.53 -14.96 -2.24
N ALA A 24 -0.48 -14.39 -1.04
CA ALA A 24 -1.59 -14.49 -0.08
C ALA A 24 -2.88 -13.84 -0.58
N LEU A 25 -2.81 -12.71 -1.29
CA LEU A 25 -3.99 -12.08 -1.90
C LEU A 25 -4.65 -12.96 -2.98
N ARG A 26 -3.86 -13.79 -3.68
CA ARG A 26 -4.36 -14.68 -4.73
C ARG A 26 -4.89 -16.01 -4.20
N SER A 27 -4.20 -16.61 -3.24
CA SER A 27 -4.54 -17.94 -2.72
C SER A 27 -5.45 -17.90 -1.50
N GLY A 28 -5.50 -16.79 -0.76
CA GLY A 28 -6.06 -16.74 0.59
C GLY A 28 -5.22 -17.51 1.63
N ASP A 29 -3.99 -17.91 1.27
CA ASP A 29 -3.06 -18.64 2.15
C ASP A 29 -1.96 -17.71 2.68
N HIS A 30 -2.07 -17.35 3.95
CA HIS A 30 -1.21 -16.36 4.62
C HIS A 30 0.03 -16.98 5.24
N VAL A 31 0.10 -18.32 5.31
CA VAL A 31 1.31 -19.04 5.79
C VAL A 31 2.50 -18.73 4.89
N ARG A 32 2.24 -18.38 3.62
CA ARG A 32 3.28 -17.95 2.67
C ARG A 32 3.64 -16.48 2.78
N ALA A 33 2.75 -15.61 3.27
CA ALA A 33 3.03 -14.17 3.36
C ALA A 33 4.10 -13.82 4.43
N GLY A 34 4.23 -14.65 5.46
CA GLY A 34 5.23 -14.51 6.51
C GLY A 34 6.60 -15.10 6.17
N SER A 35 6.70 -15.91 5.10
CA SER A 35 7.88 -16.73 4.81
C SER A 35 9.17 -15.92 4.66
N THR A 36 9.13 -14.76 4.02
CA THR A 36 10.30 -13.87 3.89
C THR A 36 10.74 -13.29 5.24
N LEU A 37 9.80 -13.00 6.14
CA LEU A 37 10.08 -12.41 7.45
C LEU A 37 10.48 -13.45 8.51
N THR A 38 10.03 -14.70 8.35
CA THR A 38 10.28 -15.80 9.29
C THR A 38 11.42 -16.72 8.88
N GLY A 39 11.80 -16.73 7.60
CA GLY A 39 12.80 -17.64 7.02
C GLY A 39 14.27 -17.35 7.39
N GLY A 40 14.56 -16.44 8.32
CA GLY A 40 15.91 -16.20 8.86
C GLY A 40 16.95 -15.65 7.87
N GLY A 41 16.57 -15.35 6.63
CA GLY A 41 17.50 -14.93 5.57
C GLY A 41 17.90 -13.45 5.61
N ALA A 42 17.03 -12.57 6.12
CA ALA A 42 17.30 -11.15 6.29
C ALA A 42 17.55 -10.84 7.78
N GLY A 43 18.58 -10.06 8.08
CA GLY A 43 18.78 -9.56 9.45
C GLY A 43 17.58 -8.75 9.94
N GLU A 44 17.29 -8.79 11.24
CA GLU A 44 16.10 -8.18 11.86
C GLU A 44 15.89 -6.70 11.48
N GLY A 45 16.98 -5.94 11.32
CA GLY A 45 16.93 -4.55 10.84
C GLY A 45 16.44 -4.40 9.40
N VAL A 46 16.83 -5.32 8.50
CA VAL A 46 16.40 -5.33 7.09
C VAL A 46 14.94 -5.74 6.97
N ALA A 47 14.49 -6.73 7.74
CA ALA A 47 13.09 -7.14 7.80
C ALA A 47 12.18 -5.99 8.22
N ARG A 48 12.53 -5.27 9.31
CA ARG A 48 11.79 -4.08 9.77
C ARG A 48 11.78 -2.97 8.73
N ALA A 49 12.92 -2.70 8.09
CA ALA A 49 12.99 -1.71 7.02
C ALA A 49 12.13 -2.11 5.81
N ALA A 50 12.09 -3.39 5.44
CA ALA A 50 11.27 -3.86 4.33
C ALA A 50 9.78 -3.72 4.61
N VAL A 51 9.35 -4.05 5.85
CA VAL A 51 7.97 -3.82 6.30
C VAL A 51 7.62 -2.34 6.27
N ARG A 52 8.52 -1.44 6.66
CA ARG A 52 8.29 0.01 6.55
C ARG A 52 8.16 0.49 5.11
N VAL A 53 8.93 -0.06 4.17
CA VAL A 53 8.85 0.30 2.76
C VAL A 53 7.54 -0.18 2.14
N LEU A 54 7.09 -1.39 2.48
CA LEU A 54 5.81 -1.90 2.00
C LEU A 54 4.62 -1.24 2.71
N GLY A 55 4.83 -0.83 3.96
CA GLY A 55 3.88 -0.08 4.76
C GLY A 55 2.67 -0.92 5.19
N ALA A 56 1.50 -0.28 5.23
CA ALA A 56 0.25 -0.94 5.63
C ALA A 56 -0.10 -2.16 4.75
N ASP A 57 0.41 -2.20 3.52
CA ASP A 57 0.12 -3.30 2.60
C ASP A 57 0.69 -4.66 3.07
N THR A 58 1.65 -4.69 4.00
CA THR A 58 2.09 -5.95 4.64
C THR A 58 0.94 -6.70 5.32
N LEU A 59 -0.06 -5.97 5.84
CA LEU A 59 -1.26 -6.53 6.48
C LEU A 59 -2.49 -6.50 5.55
N LEU A 60 -2.32 -6.08 4.28
CA LEU A 60 -3.43 -6.00 3.33
C LEU A 60 -4.22 -7.30 3.18
N PRO A 61 -3.60 -8.49 3.14
CA PRO A 61 -4.34 -9.72 3.06
C PRO A 61 -5.30 -9.89 4.25
N SER A 62 -4.88 -9.56 5.48
CA SER A 62 -5.75 -9.60 6.66
C SER A 62 -6.86 -8.56 6.62
N VAL A 63 -6.59 -7.40 6.00
CA VAL A 63 -7.58 -6.34 5.84
C VAL A 63 -8.66 -6.71 4.82
N LEU A 64 -8.28 -7.22 3.64
CA LEU A 64 -9.21 -7.51 2.55
C LEU A 64 -9.85 -8.89 2.63
N LEU A 65 -9.11 -9.91 3.09
CA LEU A 65 -9.60 -11.30 3.14
C LEU A 65 -10.06 -11.73 4.55
N ARG A 66 -9.91 -10.86 5.56
CA ARG A 66 -10.22 -11.12 6.98
C ARG A 66 -9.57 -12.37 7.58
N VAL A 67 -8.44 -12.79 7.03
CA VAL A 67 -7.66 -13.90 7.59
C VAL A 67 -6.57 -13.35 8.52
N PRO A 68 -6.41 -13.87 9.73
CA PRO A 68 -5.39 -13.40 10.66
C PRO A 68 -3.97 -13.56 10.09
N PRO A 69 -3.05 -12.60 10.31
CA PRO A 69 -1.66 -12.77 9.90
C PRO A 69 -0.94 -13.80 10.77
N GLU A 70 0.18 -14.32 10.28
CA GLU A 70 1.05 -15.18 11.09
C GLU A 70 1.57 -14.40 12.32
N PRO A 71 1.64 -15.00 13.53
CA PRO A 71 2.10 -14.31 14.74
C PRO A 71 3.48 -13.66 14.60
N ALA A 72 4.42 -14.32 13.91
CA ALA A 72 5.77 -13.80 13.69
C ALA A 72 5.79 -12.61 12.72
N GLN A 73 5.00 -12.66 11.63
CA GLN A 73 4.79 -11.51 10.74
C GLN A 73 4.22 -10.32 11.51
N LEU A 74 3.20 -10.56 12.35
CA LEU A 74 2.59 -9.52 13.16
C LEU A 74 3.59 -8.92 14.18
N ALA A 75 4.45 -9.75 14.79
CA ALA A 75 5.50 -9.28 15.69
C ALA A 75 6.49 -8.33 14.98
N VAL A 76 7.01 -8.72 13.81
CA VAL A 76 7.91 -7.85 13.02
C VAL A 76 7.22 -6.56 12.60
N PHE A 77 5.93 -6.62 12.25
CA PHE A 77 5.15 -5.42 11.91
C PHE A 77 5.02 -4.47 13.11
N LYS A 78 4.69 -5.00 14.29
CA LYS A 78 4.64 -4.22 15.54
C LYS A 78 5.96 -3.54 15.83
N ASP A 79 7.05 -4.29 15.72
CA ASP A 79 8.39 -3.77 15.98
C ASP A 79 8.79 -2.69 14.97
N ALA A 80 8.41 -2.84 13.69
CA ALA A 80 8.66 -1.85 12.65
C ALA A 80 7.89 -0.54 12.90
N VAL A 81 6.64 -0.62 13.36
CA VAL A 81 5.84 0.55 13.75
C VAL A 81 6.47 1.24 14.96
N ALA A 82 6.81 0.49 16.01
CA ALA A 82 7.36 1.06 17.24
C ALA A 82 8.76 1.69 17.07
N ALA A 83 9.64 1.06 16.27
CA ALA A 83 11.04 1.47 16.14
C ALA A 83 11.24 2.75 15.30
N HIS A 84 10.26 3.12 14.46
CA HIS A 84 10.46 4.15 13.44
C HIS A 84 9.29 5.15 13.35
N PRO A 85 8.95 5.87 14.44
CA PRO A 85 8.03 6.99 14.33
C PRO A 85 8.58 8.05 13.35
N PRO A 86 7.71 8.75 12.60
CA PRO A 86 8.13 9.89 11.79
C PRO A 86 8.83 10.94 12.65
N ARG A 87 9.89 11.55 12.11
CA ARG A 87 10.50 12.73 12.72
C ARG A 87 9.59 13.94 12.51
N ASP A 88 9.74 14.98 13.33
CA ASP A 88 8.92 16.21 13.23
C ASP A 88 9.04 16.91 11.86
N ASP A 89 10.17 16.73 11.17
CA ASP A 89 10.48 17.27 9.84
C ASP A 89 10.24 16.26 8.70
N ALA A 90 9.62 15.11 8.99
CA ALA A 90 9.37 14.09 7.98
C ALA A 90 8.44 14.62 6.88
N ALA A 91 8.71 14.21 5.65
CA ALA A 91 7.83 14.51 4.52
C ALA A 91 6.39 14.04 4.81
N PRO A 92 5.35 14.78 4.37
CA PRO A 92 3.96 14.44 4.68
C PRO A 92 3.57 13.00 4.32
N THR A 93 4.08 12.46 3.21
CA THR A 93 3.83 11.06 2.83
C THR A 93 4.41 10.05 3.80
N VAL A 94 5.56 10.33 4.42
CA VAL A 94 6.14 9.44 5.44
C VAL A 94 5.24 9.40 6.68
N VAL A 95 4.70 10.55 7.08
CA VAL A 95 3.75 10.64 8.20
C VAL A 95 2.47 9.86 7.88
N TRP A 96 1.91 10.05 6.68
CA TRP A 96 0.72 9.32 6.23
C TRP A 96 0.94 7.81 6.09
N SER A 97 2.08 7.37 5.55
CA SER A 97 2.43 5.95 5.46
C SER A 97 2.56 5.31 6.85
N HIS A 98 3.20 6.00 7.80
CA HIS A 98 3.28 5.51 9.17
C HIS A 98 1.90 5.45 9.83
N TRP A 99 1.08 6.50 9.68
CA TRP A 99 -0.30 6.51 10.18
C TRP A 99 -1.12 5.34 9.61
N ALA A 100 -0.97 5.03 8.32
CA ALA A 100 -1.60 3.89 7.67
C ALA A 100 -1.16 2.57 8.33
N MET A 101 0.14 2.40 8.62
CA MET A 101 0.64 1.22 9.31
C MET A 101 0.04 1.08 10.72
N THR A 102 0.01 2.16 11.50
CA THR A 102 -0.57 2.14 12.84
C THR A 102 -2.07 1.81 12.80
N ARG A 103 -2.81 2.33 11.80
CA ARG A 103 -4.23 2.00 11.58
C ARG A 103 -4.41 0.52 11.23
N ALA A 104 -3.61 -0.01 10.31
CA ALA A 104 -3.67 -1.42 9.91
C ALA A 104 -3.35 -2.37 11.07
N LEU A 105 -2.37 -2.02 11.90
CA LEU A 105 -2.03 -2.79 13.10
C LEU A 105 -3.20 -2.85 14.07
N ARG A 106 -3.78 -1.71 14.45
CA ARG A 106 -4.93 -1.66 15.36
C ARG A 106 -6.14 -2.44 14.83
N ARG A 107 -6.44 -2.31 13.53
CA ARG A 107 -7.55 -3.05 12.91
C ARG A 107 -7.34 -4.55 13.04
N THR A 108 -6.12 -5.01 12.79
CA THR A 108 -5.72 -6.40 12.93
C THR A 108 -5.84 -6.87 14.39
N GLU A 109 -5.34 -6.10 15.35
CA GLU A 109 -5.42 -6.44 16.78
C GLU A 109 -6.86 -6.50 17.28
N ARG A 110 -7.71 -5.57 16.84
CA ARG A 110 -9.14 -5.57 17.17
C ARG A 110 -9.84 -6.82 16.61
N ALA A 111 -9.53 -7.22 15.38
CA ALA A 111 -10.08 -8.43 14.77
C ALA A 111 -9.65 -9.72 15.50
N LEU A 112 -8.46 -9.71 16.12
CA LEU A 112 -7.93 -10.81 16.93
C LEU A 112 -8.45 -10.82 18.38
N GLY A 113 -9.33 -9.87 18.76
CA GLY A 113 -9.82 -9.75 20.14
C GLY A 113 -8.78 -9.20 21.13
N GLY A 114 -7.77 -8.48 20.62
CA GLY A 114 -6.79 -7.77 21.45
C GLY A 114 -7.41 -6.61 22.23
N PRO A 115 -6.71 -6.07 23.24
CA PRO A 115 -7.18 -4.91 23.98
C PRO A 115 -7.44 -3.73 23.03
N LEU A 116 -8.53 -3.01 23.24
CA LEU A 116 -8.87 -1.80 22.49
C LEU A 116 -7.80 -0.74 22.79
N ALA A 117 -6.80 -0.63 21.92
CA ALA A 117 -5.91 0.52 21.91
C ALA A 117 -6.72 1.79 21.62
N ASP A 118 -6.24 2.95 22.10
CA ASP A 118 -6.86 4.25 21.85
C ASP A 118 -7.15 4.47 20.35
N GLU A 119 -8.19 5.26 20.07
CA GLU A 119 -8.60 5.68 18.72
C GLU A 119 -7.38 6.06 17.87
N PRO A 120 -7.40 5.84 16.54
CA PRO A 120 -6.32 6.29 15.70
C PRO A 120 -6.02 7.75 16.01
N GLY A 121 -4.76 8.00 16.41
CA GLY A 121 -4.27 9.35 16.63
C GLY A 121 -4.70 10.24 15.47
N THR A 122 -4.99 11.50 15.79
CA THR A 122 -5.55 12.49 14.87
C THR A 122 -4.98 12.34 13.46
N GLU A 123 -5.86 12.33 12.46
CA GLU A 123 -5.45 12.29 11.05
C GLU A 123 -4.36 13.34 10.80
N PRO A 124 -3.25 12.98 10.12
CA PRO A 124 -2.24 13.95 9.75
C PRO A 124 -2.81 15.05 8.84
N ASP A 125 -2.11 16.17 8.69
CA ASP A 125 -2.54 17.20 7.76
C ASP A 125 -2.46 16.70 6.30
N ALA A 126 -3.54 16.89 5.55
CA ALA A 126 -3.63 16.60 4.12
C ALA A 126 -3.83 17.85 3.25
N ARG A 127 -3.92 19.06 3.83
CA ARG A 127 -4.22 20.30 3.10
C ARG A 127 -3.19 20.63 2.01
N TRP A 128 -1.98 20.11 2.14
CA TRP A 128 -0.94 20.19 1.11
C TRP A 128 -1.32 19.49 -0.22
N LEU A 129 -2.39 18.68 -0.24
CA LEU A 129 -2.95 18.07 -1.44
C LEU A 129 -4.08 18.88 -2.08
N ASP A 130 -4.73 19.78 -1.34
CA ASP A 130 -5.95 20.48 -1.81
C ASP A 130 -5.66 21.30 -3.07
N ASP A 131 -4.58 22.08 -3.03
CA ASP A 131 -4.14 22.96 -4.13
C ASP A 131 -3.04 22.33 -5.00
N ALA A 132 -2.72 21.04 -4.79
CA ALA A 132 -1.69 20.36 -5.54
C ALA A 132 -2.03 20.30 -7.04
N SER A 133 -1.03 20.52 -7.91
CA SER A 133 -1.16 20.18 -9.34
C SER A 133 -1.54 18.71 -9.52
N TRP A 134 -2.31 18.37 -10.55
CA TRP A 134 -2.76 17.00 -10.78
C TRP A 134 -1.60 15.99 -10.92
N GLN A 135 -0.45 16.44 -11.46
CA GLN A 135 0.75 15.61 -11.58
C GLN A 135 1.29 15.25 -10.20
N PHE A 136 1.42 16.26 -9.33
CA PHE A 136 1.89 16.07 -7.97
C PHE A 136 0.90 15.25 -7.16
N LEU A 137 -0.39 15.59 -7.18
CA LEU A 137 -1.45 14.84 -6.52
C LEU A 137 -1.38 13.35 -6.88
N THR A 138 -1.38 13.02 -8.18
CA THR A 138 -1.41 11.61 -8.61
C THR A 138 -0.14 10.86 -8.20
N HIS A 139 1.02 11.51 -8.23
CA HIS A 139 2.26 10.90 -7.75
C HIS A 139 2.17 10.57 -6.26
N GLN A 140 1.68 11.51 -5.46
CA GLN A 140 1.56 11.35 -4.01
C GLN A 140 0.51 10.30 -3.64
N LEU A 141 -0.62 10.26 -4.36
CA LEU A 141 -1.62 9.21 -4.22
C LEU A 141 -1.05 7.83 -4.60
N ALA A 142 -0.20 7.72 -5.62
CA ALA A 142 0.44 6.45 -5.94
C ALA A 142 1.41 5.97 -4.85
N VAL A 143 2.15 6.88 -4.21
CA VAL A 143 2.98 6.57 -3.03
C VAL A 143 2.10 6.14 -1.85
N LEU A 144 0.95 6.80 -1.68
CA LEU A 144 -0.03 6.53 -0.64
C LEU A 144 -1.10 5.51 -1.05
N ALA A 145 -0.85 4.69 -2.07
CA ALA A 145 -1.76 3.65 -2.52
C ALA A 145 -2.22 2.70 -1.39
N PRO A 146 -1.41 2.38 -0.35
CA PRO A 146 -1.88 1.59 0.80
C PRO A 146 -3.07 2.19 1.57
N LEU A 147 -3.34 3.51 1.43
CA LEU A 147 -4.53 4.16 2.02
C LEU A 147 -5.80 3.93 1.20
N ALA A 148 -5.69 3.51 -0.06
CA ALA A 148 -6.84 3.14 -0.88
C ALA A 148 -7.38 1.79 -0.37
N LEU A 149 -8.43 1.81 0.44
CA LEU A 149 -9.12 0.64 0.97
C LEU A 149 -10.64 0.83 0.91
N PRO A 150 -11.44 -0.23 0.62
CA PRO A 150 -12.89 -0.13 0.59
C PRO A 150 -13.49 0.25 1.95
N GLY A 151 -14.45 1.17 1.95
CA GLY A 151 -15.18 1.59 3.16
C GLY A 151 -14.35 2.35 4.20
N GLU A 152 -13.09 2.65 3.88
CA GLU A 152 -12.18 3.39 4.74
C GLU A 152 -12.10 4.85 4.27
N GLU A 153 -12.27 5.78 5.19
CA GLU A 153 -12.19 7.21 4.93
C GLU A 153 -11.08 7.85 5.80
N CYS A 154 -10.30 8.71 5.17
CA CYS A 154 -9.31 9.60 5.77
C CYS A 154 -9.14 10.87 4.91
N ALA A 155 -8.43 11.89 5.39
CA ALA A 155 -8.27 13.14 4.66
C ALA A 155 -7.71 12.94 3.23
N VAL A 156 -6.76 12.02 3.03
CA VAL A 156 -6.23 11.70 1.69
C VAL A 156 -7.31 11.10 0.77
N THR A 157 -8.13 10.16 1.28
CA THR A 157 -9.22 9.57 0.48
C THR A 157 -10.25 10.63 0.08
N ARG A 158 -10.56 11.60 0.96
CA ARG A 158 -11.48 12.70 0.67
C ARG A 158 -10.96 13.59 -0.46
N VAL A 159 -9.66 13.90 -0.45
CA VAL A 159 -9.04 14.65 -1.56
C VAL A 159 -9.08 13.85 -2.87
N ALA A 160 -8.79 12.55 -2.82
CA ALA A 160 -8.85 11.71 -4.02
C ALA A 160 -10.26 11.65 -4.62
N ARG A 161 -11.30 11.48 -3.79
CA ARG A 161 -12.72 11.48 -4.19
C ARG A 161 -13.17 12.80 -4.80
N ALA A 162 -12.61 13.92 -4.39
CA ALA A 162 -12.94 15.22 -4.98
C ALA A 162 -12.34 15.41 -6.38
N ARG A 163 -11.33 14.62 -6.78
CA ARG A 163 -10.53 14.87 -7.99
C ARG A 163 -10.31 13.64 -8.90
N PRO A 164 -11.32 12.80 -9.19
CA PRO A 164 -11.15 11.55 -9.96
C PRO A 164 -10.57 11.77 -11.37
N VAL A 165 -10.93 12.87 -12.04
CA VAL A 165 -10.42 13.22 -13.39
C VAL A 165 -8.91 13.52 -13.37
N ASP A 166 -8.41 14.14 -12.30
CA ASP A 166 -6.98 14.42 -12.16
C ASP A 166 -6.18 13.13 -11.97
N VAL A 167 -6.70 12.22 -11.15
CA VAL A 167 -6.10 10.89 -10.92
C VAL A 167 -6.11 10.07 -12.22
N ALA A 168 -7.23 10.10 -12.97
CA ALA A 168 -7.33 9.44 -14.28
C ALA A 168 -6.30 9.98 -15.29
N ARG A 169 -6.12 11.31 -15.34
CA ARG A 169 -5.10 11.95 -16.18
C ARG A 169 -3.69 11.51 -15.76
N GLY A 170 -3.42 11.44 -14.47
CA GLY A 170 -2.15 10.97 -13.93
C GLY A 170 -1.88 9.48 -14.22
N PHE A 171 -2.90 8.62 -14.16
CA PHE A 171 -2.82 7.22 -14.58
C PHE A 171 -2.39 7.10 -16.04
N VAL A 172 -3.11 7.77 -16.96
CA VAL A 172 -2.78 7.75 -18.40
C VAL A 172 -1.37 8.29 -18.65
N ARG A 173 -0.97 9.36 -17.96
CA ARG A 173 0.40 9.87 -18.05
C ARG A 173 1.43 8.85 -17.58
N ALA A 174 1.21 8.19 -16.45
CA ALA A 174 2.11 7.18 -15.91
C ALA A 174 2.27 6.01 -16.89
N VAL A 175 1.16 5.50 -17.44
CA VAL A 175 1.15 4.47 -18.50
C VAL A 175 1.98 4.91 -19.71
N ARG A 176 1.76 6.12 -20.23
CA ARG A 176 2.51 6.65 -21.38
C ARG A 176 4.00 6.82 -21.10
N ARG A 177 4.38 7.12 -19.85
CA ARG A 177 5.77 7.25 -19.41
C ARG A 177 6.40 5.91 -19.00
N ARG A 178 5.65 4.82 -19.05
CA ARG A 178 6.05 3.49 -18.56
C ARG A 178 6.44 3.49 -17.08
N ASP A 179 5.83 4.39 -16.32
CA ASP A 179 5.95 4.41 -14.86
C ASP A 179 4.87 3.48 -14.30
N TRP A 180 5.17 2.18 -14.33
CA TRP A 180 4.21 1.13 -13.98
C TRP A 180 3.85 1.14 -12.50
N GLN A 181 4.76 1.54 -11.62
CA GLN A 181 4.48 1.67 -10.20
C GLN A 181 3.50 2.82 -9.93
N GLN A 182 3.73 4.00 -10.53
CA GLN A 182 2.77 5.09 -10.40
C GLN A 182 1.43 4.75 -11.05
N ALA A 183 1.43 4.08 -12.22
CA ALA A 183 0.22 3.67 -12.89
C ALA A 183 -0.60 2.68 -12.04
N ALA A 184 0.05 1.67 -11.45
CA ALA A 184 -0.65 0.69 -10.61
C ALA A 184 -1.19 1.30 -9.31
N GLY A 185 -0.41 2.17 -8.65
CA GLY A 185 -0.87 2.88 -7.45
C GLY A 185 -2.03 3.84 -7.73
N ALA A 186 -1.97 4.62 -8.81
CA ALA A 186 -3.08 5.48 -9.24
C ALA A 186 -4.31 4.66 -9.66
N GLY A 187 -4.08 3.55 -10.35
CA GLY A 187 -5.11 2.60 -10.76
C GLY A 187 -5.90 2.02 -9.58
N ARG A 188 -5.19 1.65 -8.50
CA ARG A 188 -5.81 1.21 -7.24
C ARG A 188 -6.72 2.27 -6.60
N TRP A 189 -6.35 3.55 -6.68
CA TRP A 189 -7.26 4.61 -6.22
C TRP A 189 -8.52 4.65 -7.09
N LEU A 190 -8.35 4.66 -8.41
CA LEU A 190 -9.45 4.79 -9.36
C LEU A 190 -10.50 3.68 -9.24
N THR A 191 -10.17 2.49 -8.72
CA THR A 191 -11.18 1.46 -8.44
C THR A 191 -12.11 1.77 -7.27
N LEU A 192 -11.79 2.78 -6.45
CA LEU A 192 -12.58 3.22 -5.29
C LEU A 192 -13.25 4.58 -5.49
N LEU A 193 -12.89 5.31 -6.54
CA LEU A 193 -13.41 6.66 -6.78
C LEU A 193 -14.66 6.60 -7.64
N ASP A 194 -15.68 7.33 -7.21
CA ASP A 194 -16.82 7.66 -8.08
C ASP A 194 -16.40 8.73 -9.11
N GLY A 195 -17.10 8.79 -10.24
CA GLY A 195 -16.86 9.82 -11.26
C GLY A 195 -15.58 9.62 -12.07
N VAL A 196 -14.99 8.42 -12.07
CA VAL A 196 -13.94 8.06 -13.04
C VAL A 196 -14.55 8.04 -14.45
N PRO A 197 -13.95 8.72 -15.44
CA PRO A 197 -14.51 8.76 -16.79
C PRO A 197 -14.57 7.36 -17.42
N ASP A 198 -15.73 6.95 -17.95
CA ASP A 198 -15.89 5.66 -18.63
C ASP A 198 -14.92 5.49 -19.82
N THR A 199 -14.61 6.60 -20.49
CA THR A 199 -13.66 6.66 -21.62
C THR A 199 -12.23 6.33 -21.21
N LEU A 200 -11.92 6.28 -19.93
CA LEU A 200 -10.63 5.81 -19.43
C LEU A 200 -10.40 4.33 -19.74
N GLY A 201 -11.47 3.52 -19.76
CA GLY A 201 -11.36 2.07 -19.88
C GLY A 201 -10.50 1.47 -18.77
N LEU A 202 -10.78 1.81 -17.51
CA LEU A 202 -9.90 1.52 -16.36
C LEU A 202 -9.50 0.05 -16.28
N GLU A 203 -10.46 -0.88 -16.42
CA GLU A 203 -10.20 -2.32 -16.36
C GLU A 203 -9.16 -2.76 -17.40
N ALA A 204 -9.39 -2.43 -18.67
CA ALA A 204 -8.44 -2.72 -19.75
C ALA A 204 -7.09 -2.02 -19.54
N GLY A 205 -7.11 -0.82 -18.96
CA GLY A 205 -5.90 -0.09 -18.57
C GLY A 205 -5.09 -0.82 -17.50
N LEU A 206 -5.74 -1.37 -16.48
CA LEU A 206 -5.09 -2.15 -15.42
C LEU A 206 -4.54 -3.48 -15.96
N ASP A 207 -5.24 -4.13 -16.88
CA ASP A 207 -4.74 -5.32 -17.56
C ASP A 207 -3.50 -5.00 -18.42
N PHE A 208 -3.51 -3.85 -19.10
CA PHE A 208 -2.33 -3.39 -19.82
C PHE A 208 -1.15 -3.12 -18.88
N VAL A 209 -1.38 -2.47 -17.74
CA VAL A 209 -0.33 -2.25 -16.72
C VAL A 209 0.18 -3.57 -16.16
N ARG A 210 -0.70 -4.55 -15.94
CA ARG A 210 -0.32 -5.91 -15.51
C ARG A 210 0.61 -6.57 -16.51
N LEU A 211 0.26 -6.52 -17.80
CA LEU A 211 1.06 -7.11 -18.88
C LEU A 211 2.42 -6.41 -19.01
N MET A 212 2.44 -5.07 -18.97
CA MET A 212 3.63 -4.27 -19.23
C MET A 212 4.54 -4.08 -18.01
N GLY A 213 3.99 -4.15 -16.80
CA GLY A 213 4.73 -4.11 -15.54
C GLY A 213 5.57 -5.36 -15.28
N GLY A 214 5.37 -6.41 -16.08
CA GLY A 214 6.17 -7.63 -16.03
C GLY A 214 6.06 -8.33 -14.68
N SER A 215 7.20 -8.80 -14.17
CA SER A 215 7.27 -9.53 -12.91
C SER A 215 7.57 -8.65 -11.69
N ASP A 216 7.40 -7.32 -11.76
CA ASP A 216 7.60 -6.44 -10.59
C ASP A 216 6.55 -6.74 -9.50
N PRO A 217 6.94 -7.30 -8.35
CA PRO A 217 6.02 -7.63 -7.26
C PRO A 217 5.30 -6.42 -6.68
N ARG A 218 5.90 -5.23 -6.71
CA ARG A 218 5.26 -4.00 -6.21
C ARG A 218 4.13 -3.54 -7.11
N VAL A 219 4.32 -3.68 -8.43
CA VAL A 219 3.24 -3.43 -9.40
C VAL A 219 2.14 -4.47 -9.23
N ALA A 220 2.50 -5.75 -9.16
CA ALA A 220 1.55 -6.84 -8.96
C ALA A 220 0.71 -6.65 -7.69
N LEU A 221 1.33 -6.21 -6.58
CA LEU A 221 0.64 -5.93 -5.32
C LEU A 221 -0.49 -4.90 -5.48
N GLN A 222 -0.20 -3.76 -6.10
CA GLN A 222 -1.22 -2.72 -6.27
C GLN A 222 -2.35 -3.18 -7.18
N LEU A 223 -2.05 -3.98 -8.21
CA LEU A 223 -3.05 -4.52 -9.13
C LEU A 223 -3.92 -5.61 -8.50
N GLU A 224 -3.35 -6.49 -7.66
CA GLU A 224 -4.15 -7.46 -6.90
C GLU A 224 -5.03 -6.78 -5.86
N ALA A 225 -4.49 -5.76 -5.17
CA ALA A 225 -5.27 -4.94 -4.26
C ALA A 225 -6.48 -4.32 -4.98
N ALA A 226 -6.23 -3.63 -6.11
CA ALA A 226 -7.27 -3.01 -6.94
C ALA A 226 -8.34 -4.03 -7.40
N ARG A 227 -7.93 -5.24 -7.79
CA ARG A 227 -8.85 -6.30 -8.22
C ARG A 227 -9.78 -6.80 -7.12
N LEU A 228 -9.30 -6.83 -5.87
CA LEU A 228 -10.08 -7.34 -4.73
C LEU A 228 -11.01 -6.29 -4.11
N MET A 229 -10.79 -5.01 -4.38
CA MET A 229 -11.55 -3.90 -3.81
C MET A 229 -13.06 -3.94 -4.09
N PRO A 230 -13.54 -4.19 -5.32
CA PRO A 230 -14.98 -4.29 -5.58
C PRO A 230 -15.67 -5.38 -4.75
N ALA A 231 -14.97 -6.49 -4.47
CA ALA A 231 -15.49 -7.56 -3.62
C ALA A 231 -15.47 -7.19 -2.13
N GLY A 232 -14.52 -6.36 -1.70
CA GLY A 232 -14.41 -5.86 -0.33
C GLY A 232 -15.49 -4.85 0.09
N VAL A 233 -16.24 -4.27 -0.86
CA VAL A 233 -17.38 -3.38 -0.59
C VAL A 233 -18.65 -4.17 -0.18
N LEU A 234 -18.71 -5.46 -0.52
CA LEU A 234 -19.91 -6.31 -0.35
C LEU A 234 -19.91 -7.16 0.93
N LEU A 235 -18.90 -7.04 1.80
CA LEU A 235 -18.72 -7.85 3.01
C LEU A 235 -18.67 -7.01 4.28
#